data_AF-A0A822GJI9-F1
#
_entry.id   AF-A0A822GJI9-F1
#
_cell.length_a   1.000
_cell.length_b   1.000
_cell.length_c   1.000
_cell.angle_alpha   90.00
_cell.angle_beta   90.00
_cell.angle_gamma   90.00
#
_symmetry.space_group_name_H-M   'P 1'
#
loop_
_entity.id
_entity.type
_entity.pdbx_description
1 polymer ?
#
loop_
_entity_poly.entity_id
_entity_poly.type
_entity_poly.pdbx_seq_one_letter_code
_entity_poly.pdbx_strand_id
1 'polypeptide(L)' 'MALSEQTSDDSHRARVYHQLGWLKNDQGQYEEAVAFYEQSLKVKRKTLPEDDPVLAPT' A
#
# COMPACT_ATOMS: atom_id res chain seq x y z
N MET A 1 -19.17 0.16 13.64
CA MET A 1 -18.51 1.41 13.23
C MET A 1 -16.97 1.29 13.20
N ALA A 2 -16.38 0.09 13.16
CA ALA A 2 -14.92 -0.10 13.22
C ALA A 2 -14.25 -0.32 11.84
N LEU A 3 -15.02 -0.65 10.80
CA LEU A 3 -14.48 -1.01 9.48
C LEU A 3 -13.95 0.23 8.71
N SER A 4 -14.61 1.38 8.84
CA SER A 4 -14.24 2.61 8.13
C SER A 4 -12.99 3.30 8.71
N GLU A 5 -12.81 3.31 10.03
CA GLU A 5 -11.64 3.93 10.66
C GLU A 5 -10.35 3.14 10.37
N GLN A 6 -10.42 1.80 10.36
CA GLN A 6 -9.27 0.95 10.06
C GLN A 6 -8.79 1.13 8.60
N THR A 7 -9.71 1.20 7.64
CA THR A 7 -9.38 1.46 6.22
C THR A 7 -8.74 2.82 5.99
N SER A 8 -9.08 3.82 6.82
CA SER A 8 -8.51 5.16 6.74
C SER A 8 -7.07 5.18 7.25
N ASP A 9 -6.76 4.44 8.32
CA ASP A 9 -5.41 4.37 8.88
C ASP A 9 -4.45 3.57 7.97
N ASP A 10 -4.92 2.44 7.43
CA ASP A 10 -4.16 1.64 6.47
C ASP A 10 -3.90 2.41 5.16
N SER A 11 -4.87 3.21 4.68
CA SER A 11 -4.67 4.07 3.51
C SER A 11 -3.61 5.14 3.76
N HIS A 12 -3.60 5.76 4.95
CA HIS A 12 -2.54 6.71 5.33
C HIS A 12 -1.17 6.03 5.40
N ARG A 13 -1.08 4.85 6.01
CA ARG A 13 0.17 4.07 6.08
C ARG A 13 0.69 3.69 4.69
N ALA A 14 -0.17 3.24 3.80
CA ALA A 14 0.21 2.94 2.42
C ALA A 14 0.78 4.18 1.70
N ARG A 15 0.17 5.35 1.93
CA ARG A 15 0.63 6.61 1.34
C ARG A 15 1.99 7.03 1.89
N VAL A 16 2.23 6.88 3.19
CA VAL A 16 3.55 7.14 3.81
C VAL A 16 4.63 6.25 3.21
N TYR A 17 4.38 4.93 3.08
CA TYR A 17 5.34 4.03 2.45
C TYR A 17 5.65 4.40 0.99
N HIS A 18 4.63 4.82 0.23
CA HIS A 18 4.84 5.29 -1.13
C HIS A 18 5.75 6.54 -1.18
N GLN A 19 5.53 7.51 -0.29
CA GLN A 19 6.35 8.71 -0.23
C GLN A 19 7.80 8.41 0.18
N LEU A 20 8.01 7.44 1.08
CA LEU A 20 9.34 6.97 1.45
C LEU A 20 10.04 6.28 0.28
N GLY A 21 9.33 5.45 -0.48
CA GLY A 21 9.85 4.83 -1.70
C GLY A 21 10.28 5.88 -2.72
N TRP A 22 9.47 6.93 -2.90
CA TRP A 22 9.79 8.03 -3.80
C TRP A 22 11.02 8.82 -3.37
N LEU A 23 11.11 9.16 -2.08
CA LEU A 23 12.27 9.85 -1.52
C LEU A 23 13.56 9.03 -1.68
N LYS A 24 13.49 7.72 -1.46
CA LYS A 24 14.62 6.82 -1.65
C LYS A 24 15.03 6.69 -3.11
N ASN A 25 14.07 6.68 -4.03
CA ASN A 25 14.32 6.69 -5.46
C ASN A 25 15.02 7.99 -5.89
N ASP A 26 14.60 9.15 -5.36
CA ASP A 26 15.24 10.44 -5.60
C ASP A 26 16.69 10.48 -5.11
N GLN A 27 16.97 9.79 -3.99
CA GLN A 27 18.33 9.61 -3.45
C GLN A 27 19.18 8.56 -4.22
N GLY A 28 18.63 7.92 -5.26
CA GLY A 28 19.29 6.84 -6.00
C GLY A 28 19.35 5.51 -5.27
N GLN A 29 18.65 5.38 -4.13
CA GLN A 29 18.59 4.17 -3.31
C GLN A 29 17.46 3.25 -3.79
N TYR A 30 17.60 2.69 -4.98
CA TYR A 30 16.52 1.96 -5.68
C TYR A 30 16.05 0.69 -4.94
N GLU A 31 16.95 -0.07 -4.31
CA GLU A 31 16.56 -1.27 -3.55
C GLU A 31 15.68 -0.94 -2.34
N GLU A 32 16.04 0.11 -1.59
CA GLU A 32 15.21 0.60 -0.48
C GLU A 32 13.89 1.18 -0.99
N ALA A 33 13.90 1.87 -2.14
CA ALA A 33 12.70 2.41 -2.74
C ALA A 33 11.69 1.31 -3.08
N VAL A 34 12.16 0.23 -3.73
CA VAL A 34 11.33 -0.93 -4.06
C VAL A 34 10.73 -1.56 -2.80
N ALA A 35 11.54 -1.78 -1.76
CA ALA A 35 11.04 -2.33 -0.51
C ALA A 35 9.91 -1.50 0.11
N PHE A 36 10.01 -0.16 0.09
CA PHE A 36 8.96 0.73 0.57
C PHE A 36 7.70 0.70 -0.31
N TYR A 37 7.85 0.64 -1.64
CA TYR A 37 6.70 0.48 -2.54
C TYR A 37 5.98 -0.86 -2.30
N GLU A 38 6.72 -1.95 -2.07
CA GLU A 38 6.13 -3.25 -1.73
C GLU A 38 5.35 -3.22 -0.41
N GLN A 39 5.84 -2.52 0.61
CA GLN A 39 5.09 -2.33 1.86
C GLN A 39 3.79 -1.56 1.62
N SER A 40 3.82 -0.51 0.78
CA SER A 40 2.61 0.23 0.40
C SER A 40 1.58 -0.70 -0.26
N LEU A 41 2.03 -1.53 -1.21
CA LEU A 41 1.17 -2.48 -1.91
C LEU A 41 0.61 -3.55 -0.99
N LYS A 42 1.40 -4.04 -0.03
CA LYS A 42 0.95 -5.04 0.94
C LYS A 42 -0.16 -4.51 1.85
N VAL A 43 -0.07 -3.25 2.28
CA VAL A 43 -1.12 -2.59 3.05
C VAL A 43 -2.38 -2.41 2.20
N LYS A 44 -2.24 -1.91 0.96
CA LYS A 44 -3.38 -1.79 0.02
C LYS A 44 -4.08 -3.11 -0.25
N ARG A 45 -3.32 -4.20 -0.44
CA ARG A 45 -3.87 -5.55 -0.66
C ARG A 45 -4.61 -6.09 0.55
N LYS A 46 -4.12 -5.83 1.76
CA LYS A 46 -4.84 -6.21 3.01
C LYS A 46 -6.15 -5.45 3.19
N THR A 47 -6.24 -4.24 2.68
CA THR A 47 -7.47 -3.41 2.78
C THR A 47 -8.47 -3.68 1.67
N LEU A 48 -8.08 -4.33 0.56
CA LEU A 48 -9.06 -4.82 -0.39
C LEU A 48 -9.74 -6.05 0.24
N PRO A 49 -11.05 -6.02 0.48
CA PRO A 49 -11.76 -7.25 0.82
C PRO A 49 -11.57 -8.21 -0.36
N GLU A 50 -11.08 -9.43 -0.08
CA GLU A 50 -10.96 -10.52 -1.05
C GLU A 50 -12.33 -10.97 -1.65
N ASP A 51 -13.42 -10.30 -1.26
CA ASP A 51 -14.80 -10.57 -1.64
C ASP A 51 -15.34 -9.59 -2.71
N ASP A 52 -14.50 -8.77 -3.33
CA ASP A 52 -14.93 -7.96 -4.49
C ASP A 52 -14.82 -8.82 -5.78
N PRO A 53 -15.94 -9.29 -6.37
CA PRO A 53 -15.98 -10.28 -7.45
C PRO A 53 -15.41 -9.77 -8.79
N VAL A 54 -14.85 -8.56 -8.84
CA VAL A 54 -14.19 -7.98 -10.01
C VAL A 54 -12.84 -8.64 -10.34
N LEU A 55 -12.27 -9.44 -9.44
CA LEU A 55 -11.00 -10.16 -9.65
C LEU A 55 -11.12 -11.69 -9.74
N ALA A 56 -12.29 -12.22 -10.11
CA ALA A 56 -12.35 -13.58 -10.65
C ALA A 56 -12.00 -13.53 -12.14
N PRO A 57 -10.82 -14.02 -12.60
CA PRO A 57 -10.66 -14.33 -14.01
C PRO A 57 -11.69 -15.42 -14.35
N THR A 58 -12.66 -15.08 -15.19
CA THR A 58 -13.60 -16.02 -15.83
C THR A 58 -12.86 -17.05 -16.66
#